data_AF-A0A7X1IN49-F1
#
_entry.id   AF-A0A7X1IN49-F1
#
_cell.length_a   1.000
_cell.length_b   1.000
_cell.length_c   1.000
_cell.angle_alpha   90.00
_cell.angle_beta   90.00
_cell.angle_gamma   90.00
#
_symmetry.space_group_name_H-M   'P 1'
#
loop_
_entity.id
_entity.type
_entity.pdbx_description
1 polymer ?
#
loop_
_entity_poly.entity_id
_entity_poly.type
_entity_poly.pdbx_seq_one_letter_code
_entity_poly.pdbx_strand_id
1 'polypeptide(L)'
;MTTRSPQTVPEAPTVSEAALEERRAAGRALDEALRARGLHPLLRIGTTAGHAVTVTITASTPFWNGPEHATVPAPDEARALEQALLAQDIKAQARAIGDVEPAMEIRLHSCRDAHRLAGLVMEHLPEAHAAAHRLRTALATVGIEAENLRPKGGQVDVNVISAVEAITLVRVLGFTGCDGLDPHDGAHLESITTCLGQTLRHVLGCFVDVMACYGACSSCGRPHEVTVGPVSPGTALQLADAVTATASKPLEGDPADAAPRADDGRRA
;
A
#
# COMPACT_ATOMS: atom_id res chain seq x y z
N MET A 1 -10.02 -13.02 61.98
CA MET A 1 -8.97 -12.80 60.96
C MET A 1 -9.13 -13.85 59.89
N THR A 2 -9.81 -13.52 58.80
CA THR A 2 -10.09 -14.43 57.68
C THR A 2 -9.01 -14.22 56.63
N THR A 3 -8.05 -15.14 56.57
CA THR A 3 -7.02 -15.18 55.52
C THR A 3 -7.65 -15.60 54.21
N ARG A 4 -7.81 -14.65 53.29
CA ARG A 4 -8.22 -14.89 51.91
C ARG A 4 -7.03 -15.55 51.20
N SER A 5 -7.15 -16.84 50.89
CA SER A 5 -6.16 -17.53 50.04
C SER A 5 -6.11 -16.85 48.66
N PRO A 6 -4.92 -16.61 48.09
CA PRO A 6 -4.78 -16.06 46.76
C PRO A 6 -5.35 -17.07 45.75
N GLN A 7 -6.46 -16.71 45.10
CA GLN A 7 -6.95 -17.43 43.93
C GLN A 7 -5.91 -17.25 42.81
N THR A 8 -5.19 -18.33 42.51
CA THR A 8 -4.36 -18.45 41.32
C THR A 8 -5.31 -18.45 40.13
N VAL A 9 -5.38 -17.32 39.40
CA VAL A 9 -6.13 -17.24 38.15
C VAL A 9 -5.43 -18.18 37.15
N PRO A 10 -6.10 -19.20 36.60
CA PRO A 10 -5.49 -20.09 35.62
C PRO A 10 -5.07 -19.27 34.40
N GLU A 11 -3.77 -19.32 34.09
CA GLU A 11 -3.18 -18.66 32.93
C GLU A 11 -3.80 -19.29 31.67
N ALA A 12 -4.46 -18.46 30.85
CA ALA A 12 -5.12 -18.95 29.65
C ALA A 12 -4.08 -19.59 28.71
N PRO A 13 -4.39 -20.74 28.07
CA PRO A 13 -3.44 -21.40 27.20
C PRO A 13 -3.02 -20.48 26.06
N THR A 14 -1.70 -20.31 25.91
CA THR A 14 -1.07 -19.58 24.82
C THR A 14 -1.18 -20.37 23.52
N VAL A 15 -1.32 -19.66 22.40
CA VAL A 15 -1.37 -20.31 21.08
C VAL A 15 0.02 -20.76 20.64
N SER A 16 0.10 -21.77 19.77
CA SER A 16 1.36 -22.22 19.19
C SER A 16 1.98 -21.15 18.28
N GLU A 17 3.30 -21.21 18.05
CA GLU A 17 3.98 -20.26 17.16
C GLU A 17 3.44 -20.33 15.72
N ALA A 18 3.12 -21.53 15.23
CA ALA A 18 2.51 -21.70 13.91
C ALA A 18 1.15 -20.98 13.80
N ALA A 19 0.31 -21.09 14.85
CA ALA A 19 -0.97 -20.38 14.89
C ALA A 19 -0.78 -18.87 15.02
N LEU A 20 0.27 -18.42 15.72
CA LEU A 20 0.61 -17.00 15.82
C LEU A 20 1.04 -16.43 14.46
N GLU A 21 1.85 -17.16 13.69
CA GLU A 21 2.26 -16.73 12.34
C GLU A 21 1.07 -16.70 11.37
N GLU A 22 0.17 -17.68 11.44
CA GLU A 22 -1.08 -17.66 10.66
C GLU A 22 -1.92 -16.42 11.00
N ARG A 23 -2.05 -16.08 12.29
CA ARG A 23 -2.75 -14.86 12.73
C ARG A 23 -2.07 -13.59 12.24
N ARG A 24 -0.72 -13.53 12.26
CA ARG A 24 0.03 -12.39 11.72
C ARG A 24 -0.20 -12.24 10.21
N ALA A 25 -0.18 -13.34 9.45
CA ALA A 25 -0.47 -13.33 8.02
C ALA A 25 -1.89 -12.82 7.72
N ALA A 26 -2.89 -13.31 8.47
CA ALA A 26 -4.27 -12.84 8.36
C ALA A 26 -4.42 -11.36 8.74
N GLY A 27 -3.71 -10.91 9.77
CA GLY A 27 -3.64 -9.51 10.18
C GLY A 27 -3.04 -8.62 9.09
N ARG A 28 -1.94 -9.03 8.46
CA ARG A 28 -1.31 -8.29 7.34
C ARG A 28 -2.27 -8.15 6.15
N ALA A 29 -2.95 -9.23 5.76
CA ALA A 29 -3.92 -9.19 4.67
C ALA A 29 -5.08 -8.22 4.96
N LEU A 30 -5.56 -8.19 6.20
CA LEU A 30 -6.61 -7.25 6.61
C LEU A 30 -6.11 -5.80 6.67
N ASP A 31 -4.88 -5.57 7.17
CA ASP A 31 -4.24 -4.24 7.16
C ASP A 31 -4.19 -3.66 5.75
N GLU A 32 -3.67 -4.47 4.82
CA GLU A 32 -3.50 -4.11 3.42
C GLU A 32 -4.84 -3.76 2.77
N ALA A 33 -5.87 -4.59 2.97
CA ALA A 33 -7.19 -4.36 2.42
C ALA A 33 -7.84 -3.06 2.95
N LEU A 34 -7.75 -2.82 4.25
CA LEU A 34 -8.30 -1.60 4.86
C LEU A 34 -7.52 -0.35 4.43
N ARG A 35 -6.18 -0.43 4.32
CA ARG A 35 -5.37 0.66 3.77
C ARG A 35 -5.64 0.91 2.29
N ALA A 36 -5.89 -0.13 1.50
CA ALA A 36 -6.34 0.01 0.12
C ALA A 36 -7.67 0.77 0.03
N ARG A 37 -8.55 0.61 1.04
CA ARG A 37 -9.78 1.39 1.22
C ARG A 37 -9.57 2.81 1.73
N GLY A 38 -8.33 3.23 2.02
CA GLY A 38 -8.01 4.54 2.58
C GLY A 38 -8.28 4.65 4.08
N LEU A 39 -8.41 3.52 4.78
CA LEU A 39 -8.56 3.48 6.23
C LEU A 39 -7.18 3.37 6.91
N HIS A 40 -7.10 3.81 8.16
CA HIS A 40 -5.90 3.69 9.00
C HIS A 40 -6.19 2.77 10.19
N PRO A 41 -6.16 1.45 9.99
CA PRO A 41 -6.47 0.50 11.05
C PRO A 41 -5.36 0.44 12.10
N LEU A 42 -5.77 0.28 13.36
CA LEU A 42 -4.89 -0.19 14.44
C LEU A 42 -5.16 -1.67 14.66
N LEU A 43 -4.15 -2.51 14.43
CA LEU A 43 -4.29 -3.96 14.52
C LEU A 43 -3.64 -4.53 15.78
N ARG A 44 -4.32 -5.50 16.39
CA ARG A 44 -3.78 -6.31 17.48
C ARG A 44 -3.98 -7.79 17.20
N ILE A 45 -2.88 -8.53 17.19
CA ILE A 45 -2.86 -9.98 17.02
C ILE A 45 -3.14 -10.65 18.38
N GLY A 46 -4.14 -11.53 18.43
CA GLY A 46 -4.45 -12.28 19.64
C GLY A 46 -3.41 -13.35 19.92
N THR A 47 -2.98 -13.48 21.17
CA THR A 47 -2.00 -14.49 21.62
C THR A 47 -2.62 -15.63 22.43
N THR A 48 -3.93 -15.56 22.66
CA THR A 48 -4.70 -16.57 23.43
C THR A 48 -5.79 -17.20 22.55
N ALA A 49 -6.47 -18.24 23.06
CA ALA A 49 -7.54 -18.95 22.38
C ALA A 49 -8.81 -18.11 22.09
N GLY A 50 -8.82 -16.82 22.43
CA GLY A 50 -9.89 -15.88 22.07
C GLY A 50 -9.80 -15.42 20.60
N HIS A 51 -10.08 -14.14 20.36
CA HIS A 51 -10.07 -13.55 19.02
C HIS A 51 -8.69 -13.64 18.36
N ALA A 52 -8.67 -14.00 17.08
CA ALA A 52 -7.46 -14.12 16.29
C ALA A 52 -6.86 -12.74 15.96
N VAL A 53 -7.72 -11.80 15.52
CA VAL A 53 -7.33 -10.45 15.11
C VAL A 53 -8.36 -9.46 15.67
N THR A 54 -7.88 -8.37 16.27
CA THR A 54 -8.69 -7.20 16.60
C THR A 54 -8.24 -6.07 15.68
N VAL A 55 -9.18 -5.38 15.04
CA VAL A 55 -8.93 -4.17 14.27
C VAL A 55 -9.74 -3.01 14.83
N THR A 56 -9.12 -1.84 14.95
CA THR A 56 -9.79 -0.61 15.33
C THR A 56 -9.68 0.39 14.18
N ILE A 57 -10.82 0.91 13.72
CA ILE A 57 -10.91 1.90 12.66
C ILE A 57 -11.41 3.21 13.28
N THR A 58 -10.61 4.27 13.23
CA THR A 58 -10.99 5.58 13.79
C THR A 58 -11.90 6.35 12.83
N ALA A 59 -12.88 7.08 13.38
CA ALA A 59 -13.80 7.95 12.66
C ALA A 59 -13.14 9.20 12.07
N SER A 60 -11.87 9.45 12.44
CA SER A 60 -10.95 10.40 11.80
C SER A 60 -10.67 10.06 10.32
N THR A 61 -11.11 8.89 9.85
CA THR A 61 -11.13 8.52 8.44
C THR A 61 -12.28 9.23 7.71
N PRO A 62 -12.02 9.91 6.58
CA PRO A 62 -13.03 10.71 5.85
C PRO A 62 -14.18 9.89 5.24
N PHE A 63 -14.20 8.57 5.47
CA PHE A 63 -15.21 7.65 4.96
C PHE A 63 -16.47 7.59 5.83
N TRP A 64 -16.36 7.94 7.12
CA TRP A 64 -17.47 7.85 8.06
C TRP A 64 -18.31 9.13 8.14
N ASN A 65 -17.78 10.27 7.69
CA ASN A 65 -18.44 11.56 7.87
C ASN A 65 -18.61 12.27 6.52
N GLY A 66 -19.83 12.72 6.25
CA GLY A 66 -20.03 13.89 5.40
C GLY A 66 -19.23 15.09 5.94
N PRO A 67 -19.18 16.21 5.20
CA PRO A 67 -18.27 17.32 5.48
C PRO A 67 -18.42 18.01 6.86
N GLU A 68 -19.28 17.54 7.75
CA GLU A 68 -19.55 18.14 9.05
C GLU A 68 -19.58 17.06 10.15
N HIS A 69 -18.49 17.00 10.94
CA HIS A 69 -18.30 16.33 12.24
C HIS A 69 -18.06 14.81 12.26
N ALA A 70 -16.97 14.42 12.94
CA ALA A 70 -16.69 13.05 13.35
C ALA A 70 -17.64 12.65 14.48
N THR A 71 -18.82 12.17 14.12
CA THR A 71 -19.76 11.60 15.09
C THR A 71 -19.33 10.20 15.50
N VAL A 72 -19.53 9.88 16.78
CA VAL A 72 -19.33 8.52 17.29
C VAL A 72 -20.29 7.57 16.57
N PRO A 73 -19.81 6.44 16.01
CA PRO A 73 -20.69 5.42 15.47
C PRO A 73 -21.74 5.06 16.50
N ALA A 74 -23.03 5.20 16.17
CA ALA A 74 -24.07 4.88 17.14
C ALA A 74 -23.96 3.40 17.56
N PRO A 75 -24.29 3.01 18.80
CA PRO A 75 -24.28 1.60 19.22
C PRO A 75 -25.07 0.67 18.27
N ASP A 76 -26.11 1.21 17.62
CA ASP A 76 -26.89 0.51 16.61
C ASP A 76 -26.08 0.17 15.35
N GLU A 77 -25.08 0.99 14.99
CA GLU A 77 -24.20 0.76 13.84
C GLU A 77 -23.23 -0.41 14.09
N ALA A 78 -22.71 -0.56 15.32
CA ALA A 78 -21.89 -1.70 15.68
C ALA A 78 -22.67 -3.01 15.54
N ARG A 79 -23.93 -3.03 16.00
CA ARG A 79 -24.81 -4.19 15.88
C ARG A 79 -25.20 -4.47 14.43
N ALA A 80 -25.49 -3.44 13.65
CA ALA A 80 -25.77 -3.57 12.22
C ALA A 80 -24.55 -4.15 11.46
N LEU A 81 -23.34 -3.70 11.80
CA LEU A 81 -22.10 -4.23 11.25
C LEU A 81 -21.89 -5.70 11.62
N GLU A 82 -22.11 -6.08 12.89
CA GLU A 82 -22.06 -7.51 13.29
C GLU A 82 -23.03 -8.36 12.48
N GLN A 83 -24.27 -7.90 12.28
CA GLN A 83 -25.26 -8.60 11.48
C GLN A 83 -24.86 -8.71 10.00
N ALA A 84 -24.31 -7.64 9.43
CA ALA A 84 -23.81 -7.63 8.05
C ALA A 84 -22.63 -8.59 7.87
N LEU A 85 -21.68 -8.61 8.80
CA LEU A 85 -20.54 -9.54 8.78
C LEU A 85 -21.02 -11.00 8.93
N LEU A 86 -21.97 -11.25 9.83
CA LEU A 86 -22.55 -12.58 9.99
C LEU A 86 -23.28 -13.06 8.72
N ALA A 87 -23.97 -12.17 8.02
CA ALA A 87 -24.62 -12.49 6.73
C ALA A 87 -23.60 -12.88 5.64
N GLN A 88 -22.35 -12.45 5.77
CA GLN A 88 -21.22 -12.86 4.92
C GLN A 88 -20.44 -14.06 5.48
N ASP A 89 -20.98 -14.76 6.48
CA ASP A 89 -20.35 -15.89 7.17
C ASP A 89 -18.98 -15.51 7.76
N ILE A 90 -18.91 -14.31 8.34
CA ILE A 90 -17.76 -13.78 9.09
C ILE A 90 -18.16 -13.64 10.55
N LYS A 91 -17.51 -14.41 11.43
CA LYS A 91 -17.76 -14.34 12.87
C LYS A 91 -16.95 -13.22 13.49
N ALA A 92 -17.61 -12.12 13.82
CA ALA A 92 -17.00 -10.97 14.46
C ALA A 92 -17.84 -10.45 15.63
N GLN A 93 -17.20 -9.74 16.56
CA GLN A 93 -17.85 -8.82 17.47
C GLN A 93 -17.44 -7.41 17.09
N ALA A 94 -18.38 -6.48 17.00
CA ALA A 94 -18.10 -5.08 16.75
C ALA A 94 -18.60 -4.23 17.92
N ARG A 95 -17.81 -3.23 18.28
CA ARG A 95 -18.20 -2.25 19.30
C ARG A 95 -17.70 -0.87 18.92
N ALA A 96 -18.56 0.12 19.12
CA ALA A 96 -18.11 1.51 19.14
C ALA A 96 -17.28 1.73 20.42
N ILE A 97 -16.14 2.42 20.29
CA ILE A 97 -15.28 2.79 21.40
C ILE A 97 -14.92 4.28 21.29
N GLY A 98 -14.67 4.90 22.44
CA GLY A 98 -14.14 6.25 22.55
C GLY A 98 -15.20 7.35 22.65
N ASP A 99 -15.14 8.12 23.73
CA ASP A 99 -15.96 9.33 23.93
C ASP A 99 -15.33 10.57 23.27
N VAL A 100 -14.01 10.53 23.00
CA VAL A 100 -13.21 11.67 22.49
C VAL A 100 -12.74 11.45 21.05
N GLU A 101 -12.24 10.25 20.75
CA GLU A 101 -11.95 9.84 19.37
C GLU A 101 -12.80 8.62 19.05
N PRO A 102 -13.91 8.81 18.32
CA PRO A 102 -14.76 7.70 18.01
C PRO A 102 -14.09 6.69 17.10
N ALA A 103 -14.25 5.41 17.42
CA ALA A 103 -13.73 4.32 16.61
C ALA A 103 -14.64 3.11 16.64
N MET A 104 -14.53 2.29 15.60
CA MET A 104 -15.15 0.98 15.52
C MET A 104 -14.08 -0.09 15.79
N GLU A 105 -14.22 -0.84 16.88
CA GLU A 105 -13.39 -2.01 17.14
C GLU A 105 -14.12 -3.27 16.65
N ILE A 106 -13.46 -4.05 15.79
CA ILE A 106 -13.95 -5.31 15.23
C ILE A 106 -13.01 -6.43 15.69
N ARG A 107 -13.56 -7.43 16.36
CA ARG A 107 -12.85 -8.61 16.86
C ARG A 107 -13.24 -9.84 16.06
N LEU A 108 -12.28 -10.38 15.32
CA LEU A 108 -12.47 -11.52 14.42
C LEU A 108 -12.15 -12.81 15.16
N HIS A 109 -13.04 -13.80 15.08
CA HIS A 109 -12.90 -15.05 15.84
C HIS A 109 -11.76 -15.92 15.30
N SER A 110 -11.55 -15.96 13.99
CA SER A 110 -10.53 -16.82 13.35
C SER A 110 -9.70 -16.08 12.29
N CYS A 111 -8.57 -16.68 11.89
CA CYS A 111 -7.76 -16.22 10.75
C CYS A 111 -8.58 -16.23 9.45
N ARG A 112 -9.44 -17.24 9.29
CA ARG A 112 -10.36 -17.36 8.15
C ARG A 112 -11.34 -16.18 8.07
N ASP A 113 -11.90 -15.76 9.21
CA ASP A 113 -12.80 -14.59 9.26
C ASP A 113 -12.06 -13.32 8.84
N ALA A 114 -10.82 -13.14 9.28
CA ALA A 114 -9.98 -12.00 8.89
C ALA A 114 -9.65 -11.99 7.38
N HIS A 115 -9.28 -13.13 6.81
CA HIS A 115 -9.05 -13.25 5.37
C HIS A 115 -10.32 -13.01 4.55
N ARG A 116 -11.48 -13.49 5.02
CA ARG A 116 -12.76 -13.22 4.35
C ARG A 116 -13.12 -11.75 4.37
N LEU A 117 -12.95 -11.09 5.52
CA LEU A 117 -13.18 -9.65 5.61
C LEU A 117 -12.24 -8.88 4.69
N ALA A 118 -10.96 -9.23 4.67
CA ALA A 118 -9.99 -8.64 3.74
C ALA A 118 -10.43 -8.80 2.28
N GLY A 119 -10.85 -10.01 1.88
CA GLY A 119 -11.36 -10.30 0.55
C GLY A 119 -12.57 -9.44 0.18
N LEU A 120 -13.57 -9.33 1.08
CA LEU A 120 -14.75 -8.49 0.85
C LEU A 120 -14.40 -7.01 0.67
N VAL A 121 -13.48 -6.50 1.49
CA VAL A 121 -13.02 -5.10 1.39
C VAL A 121 -12.35 -4.86 0.03
N MET A 122 -11.51 -5.80 -0.41
CA MET A 122 -10.84 -5.73 -1.71
C MET A 122 -11.80 -5.81 -2.88
N GLU A 123 -12.80 -6.69 -2.81
CA GLU A 123 -13.83 -6.86 -3.84
C GLU A 123 -14.70 -5.60 -4.02
N HIS A 124 -14.92 -4.85 -2.93
CA HIS A 124 -15.79 -3.67 -2.92
C HIS A 124 -15.00 -2.35 -2.82
N LEU A 125 -13.74 -2.33 -3.26
CA LEU A 125 -12.99 -1.08 -3.38
C LEU A 125 -13.65 -0.18 -4.44
N PRO A 126 -13.84 1.12 -4.17
CA PRO A 126 -14.19 2.08 -5.20
C PRO A 126 -13.12 2.09 -6.28
N GLU A 127 -13.52 2.40 -7.51
CA GLU A 127 -12.64 2.35 -8.69
C GLU A 127 -11.29 3.06 -8.47
N ALA A 128 -11.31 4.29 -7.95
CA ALA A 128 -10.08 5.04 -7.66
C ALA A 128 -9.20 4.38 -6.59
N HIS A 129 -9.78 3.72 -5.59
CA HIS A 129 -9.04 3.01 -4.55
C HIS A 129 -8.42 1.71 -5.10
N ALA A 130 -9.18 0.97 -5.90
CA ALA A 130 -8.70 -0.23 -6.58
C ALA A 130 -7.54 0.09 -7.54
N ALA A 131 -7.70 1.15 -8.34
CA ALA A 131 -6.66 1.63 -9.25
C ALA A 131 -5.41 2.11 -8.50
N ALA A 132 -5.58 2.91 -7.43
CA ALA A 132 -4.48 3.36 -6.59
C ALA A 132 -3.72 2.19 -5.95
N HIS A 133 -4.45 1.21 -5.39
CA HIS A 133 -3.83 0.02 -4.80
C HIS A 133 -3.04 -0.77 -5.85
N ARG A 134 -3.63 -1.07 -7.01
CA ARG A 134 -2.95 -1.82 -8.07
C ARG A 134 -1.71 -1.09 -8.58
N LEU A 135 -1.78 0.23 -8.76
CA LEU A 135 -0.62 1.03 -9.15
C LEU A 135 0.47 1.00 -8.08
N ARG A 136 0.13 1.15 -6.80
CA ARG A 136 1.10 1.05 -5.70
C ARG A 136 1.79 -0.33 -5.68
N THR A 137 1.03 -1.40 -5.82
CA THR A 137 1.57 -2.77 -5.87
C THR A 137 2.51 -2.95 -7.07
N ALA A 138 2.14 -2.45 -8.25
CA ALA A 138 3.00 -2.51 -9.42
C ALA A 138 4.30 -1.69 -9.23
N LEU A 139 4.22 -0.47 -8.71
CA LEU A 139 5.38 0.38 -8.43
C LEU A 139 6.32 -0.26 -7.39
N ALA A 140 5.77 -0.86 -6.32
CA ALA A 140 6.55 -1.56 -5.31
C ALA A 140 7.38 -2.72 -5.88
N THR A 141 6.87 -3.41 -6.92
CA THR A 141 7.62 -4.53 -7.56
C THR A 141 8.90 -4.07 -8.25
N VAL A 142 9.02 -2.78 -8.55
CA VAL A 142 10.20 -2.16 -9.16
C VAL A 142 10.94 -1.22 -8.22
N GLY A 143 10.65 -1.31 -6.91
CA GLY A 143 11.33 -0.55 -5.87
C GLY A 143 10.93 0.93 -5.79
N ILE A 144 9.74 1.29 -6.28
CA ILE A 144 9.15 2.63 -6.12
C ILE A 144 8.12 2.57 -4.99
N GLU A 145 8.33 3.34 -3.94
CA GLU A 145 7.49 3.33 -2.73
C GLU A 145 6.23 4.17 -2.92
N ALA A 146 6.36 5.32 -3.57
CA ALA A 146 5.26 6.26 -3.84
C ALA A 146 4.32 6.45 -2.63
N GLU A 147 4.90 6.80 -1.47
CA GLU A 147 4.20 6.86 -0.18
C GLU A 147 2.94 7.76 -0.19
N ASN A 148 2.95 8.78 -1.04
CA ASN A 148 1.87 9.76 -1.14
C ASN A 148 0.76 9.37 -2.12
N LEU A 149 0.87 8.21 -2.77
CA LEU A 149 -0.11 7.73 -3.73
C LEU A 149 -1.43 7.43 -3.00
N ARG A 150 -2.46 8.22 -3.29
CA ARG A 150 -3.78 8.09 -2.63
C ARG A 150 -4.94 8.47 -3.55
N PRO A 151 -6.12 7.87 -3.36
CA PRO A 151 -7.32 8.33 -4.04
C PRO A 151 -7.77 9.69 -3.48
N LYS A 152 -8.09 10.65 -4.36
CA LYS A 152 -8.58 11.98 -3.99
C LYS A 152 -9.59 12.47 -5.02
N GLY A 153 -10.80 12.80 -4.60
CA GLY A 153 -11.84 13.35 -5.50
C GLY A 153 -12.20 12.45 -6.68
N GLY A 154 -12.15 11.12 -6.51
CA GLY A 154 -12.39 10.15 -7.59
C GLY A 154 -11.22 9.94 -8.56
N GLN A 155 -10.11 10.64 -8.35
CA GLN A 155 -8.85 10.46 -9.09
C GLN A 155 -7.82 9.74 -8.21
N VAL A 156 -6.72 9.32 -8.83
CA VAL A 156 -5.53 8.80 -8.14
C VAL A 156 -4.48 9.91 -8.12
N ASP A 157 -4.22 10.47 -6.94
CA ASP A 157 -3.16 11.44 -6.70
C ASP A 157 -1.86 10.66 -6.50
N VAL A 158 -0.97 10.67 -7.50
CA VAL A 158 0.37 10.04 -7.41
C VAL A 158 1.29 10.89 -6.55
N ASN A 159 1.17 12.22 -6.68
CA ASN A 159 1.81 13.23 -5.86
C ASN A 159 3.36 13.14 -5.95
N VAL A 160 4.05 13.36 -4.84
CA VAL A 160 5.51 13.39 -4.80
C VAL A 160 6.12 11.99 -4.86
N ILE A 161 7.05 11.82 -5.81
CA ILE A 161 8.05 10.75 -5.85
C ILE A 161 9.46 11.36 -5.84
N SER A 162 10.46 10.61 -5.41
CA SER A 162 11.86 11.06 -5.49
C SER A 162 12.37 11.10 -6.94
N ALA A 163 13.41 11.88 -7.20
CA ALA A 163 14.10 11.91 -8.49
C ALA A 163 14.70 10.54 -8.86
N VAL A 164 15.12 9.75 -7.87
CA VAL A 164 15.58 8.37 -8.07
C VAL A 164 14.44 7.49 -8.56
N GLU A 165 13.28 7.53 -7.90
CA GLU A 165 12.09 6.79 -8.32
C GLU A 165 11.59 7.23 -9.70
N ALA A 166 11.65 8.53 -10.02
CA ALA A 166 11.30 9.05 -11.34
C ALA A 166 12.19 8.45 -12.45
N ILE A 167 13.51 8.41 -12.25
CA ILE A 167 14.44 7.77 -13.19
C ILE A 167 14.18 6.26 -13.28
N THR A 168 13.96 5.59 -12.15
CA THR A 168 13.62 4.16 -12.12
C THR A 168 12.36 3.89 -12.93
N LEU A 169 11.30 4.71 -12.76
CA LEU A 169 10.06 4.57 -13.50
C LEU A 169 10.28 4.74 -15.01
N VAL A 170 11.05 5.74 -15.43
CA VAL A 170 11.39 5.95 -16.84
C VAL A 170 12.08 4.72 -17.43
N ARG A 171 13.09 4.18 -16.72
CA ARG A 171 13.85 3.00 -17.17
C ARG A 171 12.97 1.76 -17.25
N VAL A 172 12.14 1.51 -16.24
CA VAL A 172 11.18 0.40 -16.20
C VAL A 172 10.19 0.49 -17.35
N LEU A 173 9.81 1.69 -17.77
CA LEU A 173 8.92 1.90 -18.91
C LEU A 173 9.65 1.83 -20.27
N GLY A 174 10.95 1.50 -20.28
CA GLY A 174 11.73 1.26 -21.50
C GLY A 174 12.28 2.51 -22.18
N PHE A 175 12.31 3.65 -21.48
CA PHE A 175 12.84 4.91 -22.01
C PHE A 175 14.27 5.15 -21.54
N THR A 176 15.15 5.56 -22.46
CA THR A 176 16.57 5.87 -22.20
C THR A 176 16.87 7.37 -22.13
N GLY A 177 15.84 8.23 -22.22
CA GLY A 177 16.00 9.69 -22.23
C GLY A 177 16.59 10.30 -20.96
N CYS A 178 16.79 9.48 -19.92
CA CYS A 178 17.32 9.88 -18.62
C CYS A 178 18.76 9.37 -18.38
N ASP A 179 19.43 8.84 -19.41
CA ASP A 179 20.82 8.37 -19.30
C ASP A 179 21.77 9.55 -19.02
N GLY A 180 22.58 9.44 -17.97
CA GLY A 180 23.51 10.48 -17.54
C GLY A 180 22.91 11.58 -16.67
N LEU A 181 21.60 11.54 -16.37
CA LEU A 181 21.00 12.45 -15.39
C LEU A 181 21.34 12.00 -13.97
N ASP A 182 21.87 12.91 -13.17
CA ASP A 182 22.14 12.71 -11.75
C ASP A 182 20.90 13.08 -10.91
N PRO A 183 20.23 12.13 -10.23
CA PRO A 183 19.07 12.39 -9.38
C PRO A 183 19.39 13.20 -8.12
N HIS A 184 20.68 13.41 -7.80
CA HIS A 184 21.14 14.21 -6.67
C HIS A 184 21.53 15.64 -7.06
N ASP A 185 21.57 15.95 -8.37
CA ASP A 185 21.81 17.29 -8.87
C ASP A 185 20.49 17.98 -9.22
N GLY A 186 20.16 19.04 -8.47
CA GLY A 186 18.95 19.83 -8.70
C GLY A 186 18.93 20.51 -10.08
N ALA A 187 20.09 20.71 -10.72
CA ALA A 187 20.17 21.23 -12.08
C ALA A 187 19.58 20.24 -13.12
N HIS A 188 19.59 18.95 -12.82
CA HIS A 188 19.02 17.91 -13.69
C HIS A 188 17.52 17.69 -13.46
N LEU A 189 16.91 18.30 -12.44
CA LEU A 189 15.53 18.02 -12.07
C LEU A 189 14.53 18.36 -13.19
N GLU A 190 14.71 19.47 -13.92
CA GLU A 190 13.86 19.80 -15.09
C GLU A 190 14.00 18.78 -16.23
N SER A 191 15.20 18.25 -16.42
CA SER A 191 15.44 17.21 -17.43
C SER A 191 14.75 15.91 -17.03
N ILE A 192 14.79 15.55 -15.73
CA ILE A 192 14.11 14.37 -15.18
C ILE A 192 12.58 14.51 -15.31
N THR A 193 12.01 15.66 -14.96
CA THR A 193 10.55 15.90 -15.10
C THR A 193 10.12 15.87 -16.56
N THR A 194 10.90 16.45 -17.46
CA THR A 194 10.64 16.42 -18.91
C THR A 194 10.69 14.98 -19.44
N CYS A 195 11.72 14.22 -19.07
CA CYS A 195 11.92 12.82 -19.44
C CYS A 195 10.76 11.94 -18.92
N LEU A 196 10.35 12.13 -17.67
CA LEU A 196 9.21 11.42 -17.07
C LEU A 196 7.90 11.79 -17.76
N GLY A 197 7.61 13.07 -17.96
CA GLY A 197 6.39 13.53 -18.63
C GLY A 197 6.27 13.01 -20.07
N GLN A 198 7.37 12.98 -20.83
CA GLN A 198 7.40 12.40 -22.17
C GLN A 198 7.16 10.88 -22.15
N THR A 199 7.78 10.18 -21.20
CA THR A 199 7.63 8.73 -21.03
C THR A 199 6.18 8.38 -20.68
N LEU A 200 5.59 9.04 -19.69
CA LEU A 200 4.20 8.86 -19.30
C LEU A 200 3.25 9.16 -20.47
N ARG A 201 3.50 10.24 -21.21
CA ARG A 201 2.71 10.56 -22.40
C ARG A 201 2.76 9.49 -23.47
N HIS A 202 3.94 8.90 -23.71
CA HIS A 202 4.09 7.84 -24.68
C HIS A 202 3.37 6.56 -24.26
N VAL A 203 3.53 6.15 -23.00
CA VAL A 203 2.96 4.89 -22.48
C VAL A 203 1.44 4.99 -22.34
N LEU A 204 0.94 6.11 -21.84
CA LEU A 204 -0.48 6.28 -21.48
C LEU A 204 -1.30 6.89 -22.61
N GLY A 205 -0.66 7.47 -23.63
CA GLY A 205 -1.34 8.18 -24.71
C GLY A 205 -2.03 9.49 -24.28
N CYS A 206 -1.84 9.93 -23.03
CA CYS A 206 -2.42 11.15 -22.48
C CYS A 206 -1.37 12.01 -21.76
N PHE A 207 -1.64 13.29 -21.58
CA PHE A 207 -0.77 14.17 -20.81
C PHE A 207 -0.99 13.94 -19.30
N VAL A 208 0.11 13.77 -18.56
CA VAL A 208 0.12 13.76 -17.09
C VAL A 208 1.00 14.93 -16.68
N ASP A 209 0.50 15.76 -15.76
CA ASP A 209 1.27 16.89 -15.24
C ASP A 209 2.45 16.39 -14.41
N VAL A 210 3.64 16.90 -14.67
CA VAL A 210 4.88 16.51 -13.97
C VAL A 210 5.66 17.78 -13.69
N MET A 211 5.95 18.03 -12.42
CA MET A 211 6.58 19.26 -11.96
C MET A 211 7.74 18.97 -11.02
N ALA A 212 8.79 19.78 -11.13
CA ALA A 212 9.93 19.74 -10.23
C ALA A 212 9.57 20.41 -8.88
N CYS A 213 9.89 19.75 -7.76
CA CYS A 213 9.76 20.35 -6.45
C CYS A 213 11.07 21.02 -6.02
N TYR A 214 11.20 22.31 -6.30
CA TYR A 214 12.30 23.16 -5.82
C TYR A 214 12.12 23.52 -4.34
N GLY A 215 12.12 22.51 -3.47
CA GLY A 215 11.87 22.67 -2.03
C GLY A 215 12.95 22.08 -1.13
N ALA A 216 13.88 21.27 -1.66
CA ALA A 216 14.99 20.75 -0.89
C ALA A 216 15.96 21.91 -0.60
N CYS A 217 15.98 22.37 0.65
CA CYS A 217 17.04 23.23 1.14
C CYS A 217 18.38 22.54 0.85
N SER A 218 19.29 23.19 0.15
CA SER A 218 20.59 22.61 -0.23
C SER A 218 21.42 22.13 0.98
N SER A 219 21.06 22.55 2.20
CA SER A 219 21.67 22.13 3.45
C SER A 219 20.91 21.06 4.24
N CYS A 220 19.70 20.64 3.82
CA CYS A 220 18.92 19.64 4.58
C CYS A 220 19.13 18.19 4.14
N GLY A 221 19.91 17.94 3.08
CA GLY A 221 20.25 16.59 2.62
C GLY A 221 19.06 15.74 2.16
N ARG A 222 17.90 16.38 1.92
CA ARG A 222 16.71 15.68 1.42
C ARG A 222 16.88 15.35 -0.06
N PRO A 223 16.35 14.20 -0.53
CA PRO A 223 16.35 13.86 -1.94
C PRO A 223 15.56 14.91 -2.74
N HIS A 224 15.94 15.12 -4.00
CA HIS A 224 15.14 15.91 -4.92
C HIS A 224 13.84 15.18 -5.23
N GLU A 225 12.78 15.96 -5.41
CA GLU A 225 11.42 15.46 -5.50
C GLU A 225 10.77 15.92 -6.80
N VAL A 226 9.93 15.07 -7.36
CA VAL A 226 9.10 15.30 -8.55
C VAL A 226 7.66 15.09 -8.16
N THR A 227 6.80 16.08 -8.45
CA THR A 227 5.36 15.92 -8.31
C THR A 227 4.79 15.37 -9.61
N VAL A 228 4.05 14.28 -9.52
CA VAL A 228 3.20 13.75 -10.58
C VAL A 228 1.75 14.11 -10.25
N GLY A 229 1.10 14.81 -11.17
CA GLY A 229 -0.27 15.27 -11.02
C GLY A 229 -1.28 14.12 -10.90
N PRO A 230 -2.52 14.44 -10.52
CA PRO A 230 -3.57 13.43 -10.38
C PRO A 230 -3.92 12.82 -11.74
N VAL A 231 -4.22 11.51 -11.72
CA VAL A 231 -4.61 10.76 -12.92
C VAL A 231 -5.97 10.09 -12.73
N SER A 232 -6.64 9.80 -13.85
CA SER A 232 -7.89 9.03 -13.82
C SER A 232 -7.62 7.59 -13.33
N PRO A 233 -8.61 6.88 -12.76
CA PRO A 233 -8.45 5.48 -12.39
C PRO A 233 -8.01 4.61 -13.58
N GLY A 234 -8.58 4.82 -14.77
CA GLY A 234 -8.19 4.10 -16.00
C GLY A 234 -6.72 4.34 -16.37
N THR A 235 -6.24 5.58 -16.26
CA THR A 235 -4.83 5.93 -16.50
C THR A 235 -3.89 5.28 -15.47
N ALA A 236 -4.28 5.26 -14.20
CA ALA A 236 -3.51 4.59 -13.15
C ALA A 236 -3.42 3.07 -13.38
N LEU A 237 -4.51 2.44 -13.83
CA LEU A 237 -4.51 1.02 -14.20
C LEU A 237 -3.60 0.74 -15.40
N GLN A 238 -3.65 1.57 -16.44
CA GLN A 238 -2.75 1.44 -17.59
C GLN A 238 -1.28 1.56 -17.19
N LEU A 239 -0.95 2.50 -16.29
CA LEU A 239 0.40 2.64 -15.77
C LEU A 239 0.84 1.40 -14.97
N ALA A 240 -0.05 0.89 -14.12
CA ALA A 240 0.21 -0.33 -13.34
C ALA A 240 0.48 -1.54 -14.26
N ASP A 241 -0.30 -1.68 -15.32
CA ASP A 241 -0.15 -2.76 -16.31
C ASP A 241 1.14 -2.62 -17.10
N ALA A 242 1.50 -1.40 -17.50
CA ALA A 242 2.77 -1.13 -18.18
C ALA A 242 3.96 -1.52 -17.30
N VAL A 243 3.99 -1.07 -16.04
CA VAL A 243 5.06 -1.42 -15.07
C VAL A 243 5.14 -2.93 -14.87
N THR A 244 4.01 -3.60 -14.67
CA THR A 244 3.96 -5.05 -14.45
C THR A 244 4.45 -5.83 -15.68
N ALA A 245 4.07 -5.39 -16.89
CA ALA A 245 4.46 -6.03 -18.14
C ALA A 245 5.97 -5.94 -18.38
N THR A 246 6.62 -4.82 -18.03
CA THR A 246 8.07 -4.70 -18.18
C THR A 246 8.85 -5.40 -17.06
N ALA A 247 8.36 -5.37 -15.82
CA ALA A 247 8.98 -6.09 -14.70
C ALA A 247 9.01 -7.62 -14.93
N SER A 248 8.06 -8.15 -15.69
CA SER A 248 7.97 -9.57 -16.02
C SER A 248 8.85 -9.99 -17.20
N LYS A 249 9.45 -9.05 -17.94
CA LYS A 249 10.38 -9.41 -19.01
C LYS A 249 11.71 -9.81 -18.37
N PRO A 250 12.20 -11.05 -18.56
CA PRO A 250 13.56 -11.36 -18.17
C PRO A 250 14.50 -10.36 -18.85
N LEU A 251 15.49 -9.86 -18.12
CA LEU A 251 16.57 -9.04 -18.65
C LEU A 251 17.36 -9.90 -19.66
N GLU A 252 16.84 -10.03 -20.88
CA GLU A 252 17.55 -10.60 -22.01
C GLU A 252 18.66 -9.61 -22.39
N GLY A 253 19.84 -9.82 -21.82
CA GLY A 253 21.05 -9.11 -22.20
C GLY A 253 21.88 -8.64 -21.02
N ASP A 254 22.44 -9.59 -20.26
CA ASP A 254 23.73 -9.35 -19.62
C ASP A 254 24.81 -9.91 -20.57
N PRO A 255 25.51 -9.07 -21.37
CA PRO A 255 26.56 -9.52 -22.29
C PRO A 255 27.86 -9.85 -21.54
N ALA A 256 27.77 -10.52 -20.39
CA ALA A 256 28.91 -10.82 -19.51
C ALA A 256 29.51 -12.22 -19.75
N ASP A 257 28.96 -13.04 -20.66
CA ASP A 257 29.48 -14.40 -20.93
C ASP A 257 29.96 -14.59 -22.38
N ALA A 258 30.48 -13.52 -22.99
CA ALA A 258 31.38 -13.65 -24.13
C ALA A 258 32.78 -14.01 -23.61
N ALA A 259 32.93 -15.24 -23.12
CA ALA A 259 34.23 -15.82 -22.84
C ALA A 259 35.13 -15.70 -24.10
N PRO A 260 36.39 -15.26 -23.95
CA PRO A 260 37.31 -15.21 -25.08
C PRO A 260 37.53 -16.64 -25.57
N ARG A 261 37.12 -16.92 -26.81
CA ARG A 261 37.56 -18.14 -27.51
C ARG A 261 39.07 -18.07 -27.61
N ALA A 262 39.74 -18.87 -26.78
CA ALA A 262 41.13 -19.21 -26.94
C ALA A 262 41.29 -19.83 -28.33
N ASP A 263 41.97 -19.08 -29.20
CA ASP A 263 42.48 -19.54 -30.48
C ASP A 263 43.64 -20.49 -30.18
N ASP A 264 43.31 -21.77 -30.00
CA ASP A 264 44.28 -22.84 -29.83
C ASP A 264 44.60 -23.42 -31.21
N GLY A 265 45.86 -23.21 -31.60
CA GLY A 265 46.29 -23.23 -32.99
C GLY A 265 46.21 -24.57 -33.73
N ARG A 266 46.36 -24.47 -35.06
CA ARG A 266 46.89 -25.57 -35.87
C ARG A 266 47.63 -25.07 -37.11
N ARG A 267 48.96 -25.10 -36.99
CA ARG A 267 49.99 -25.60 -37.93
C ARG A 267 49.72 -25.49 -39.43
N ALA A 268 50.64 -24.80 -40.13
CA ALA A 268 51.68 -25.47 -40.94
C ALA A 268 52.94 -24.59 -40.96
#